data_AF-A0A8H8R3R6-F1
#
_entry.id   AF-A0A8H8R3R6-F1
#
_cell.length_a   1.000
_cell.length_b   1.000
_cell.length_c   1.000
_cell.angle_alpha   90.00
_cell.angle_beta   90.00
_cell.angle_gamma   90.00
#
_symmetry.space_group_name_H-M   'P 1'
#
loop_
_entity.id
_entity.type
_entity.pdbx_description
1 polymer ?
#
loop_
_entity_poly.entity_id
_entity_poly.type
_entity_poly.pdbx_seq_one_letter_code
_entity_poly.pdbx_strand_id
1 'polypeptide(L)'
;MPKYIEALTDWQGKAKDIFTSAEMVERVSMKMGLSNIKADGPFQKEKQMYISAAVLYPSEKVLRQQDPKMLELIKKHSTKSEADVGIFTKHLRDNWHPNTTLIDVQYYNNLLTNNQERDFDVWFDPFQSLVHFPADNMVTKPSNPTRLFDHMSSFFQEIANSIRFLDDRLQVEAILGDYVDVAEKVQMGLYSSVTDHDSAGGMRPKEFHTLTMTGDYMGGHLTTFLYALPLCRRCPSVFVKANCLRNSSSFLTVLDYLSEYQLITDDKMLLQLAQTIIMIRENKEFLWPMADYTYYTWSGPGPHLYPDLLPRKAFTKWFYGLFFRWALPFNQKPHIFHEIILSPLNLTILFRLILDPSWGDEVDGSVKGGAWETMRESGLRVWSTLKWDVEKKEASAWMDERFVEGVGGKHWACGLYRTDVWMPVFEKPVVVEGWVKRGELWGQ
;
A
#
# COMPACT_ATOMS: atom_id res chain seq x y z
N MET A 1 -16.44 12.65 7.91
CA MET A 1 -15.17 12.70 8.66
C MET A 1 -14.16 11.84 7.93
N PRO A 2 -12.96 12.34 7.56
CA PRO A 2 -11.91 11.51 7.00
C PRO A 2 -11.57 10.33 7.92
N LYS A 3 -11.35 9.14 7.37
CA LYS A 3 -11.08 7.92 8.15
C LYS A 3 -9.85 8.02 9.06
N TYR A 4 -8.83 8.79 8.69
CA TYR A 4 -7.69 9.02 9.58
C TYR A 4 -8.09 9.85 10.81
N ILE A 5 -9.04 10.79 10.67
CA ILE A 5 -9.61 11.52 11.82
C ILE A 5 -10.48 10.58 12.65
N GLU A 6 -11.23 9.67 12.02
CA GLU A 6 -11.98 8.63 12.72
C GLU A 6 -11.04 7.75 13.55
N ALA A 7 -9.93 7.26 12.97
CA ALA A 7 -8.92 6.47 13.67
C ALA A 7 -8.29 7.24 14.84
N LEU A 8 -7.91 8.51 14.63
CA LEU A 8 -7.39 9.36 15.71
C LEU A 8 -8.41 9.56 16.83
N THR A 9 -9.68 9.77 16.48
CA THR A 9 -10.79 9.93 17.43
C THR A 9 -11.00 8.64 18.23
N ASP A 10 -10.96 7.51 17.55
CA ASP A 10 -11.08 6.19 18.16
C ASP A 10 -9.90 5.92 19.12
N TRP A 11 -8.66 6.22 18.74
CA TRP A 11 -7.47 6.10 19.59
C TRP A 11 -7.51 7.01 20.82
N GLN A 12 -8.09 8.21 20.70
CA GLN A 12 -8.24 9.15 21.81
C GLN A 12 -9.42 8.81 22.73
N GLY A 13 -10.43 8.08 22.23
CA GLY A 13 -11.64 7.70 22.92
C GLY A 13 -11.78 6.19 23.05
N LYS A 14 -12.60 5.59 22.17
CA LYS A 14 -13.12 4.21 22.28
C LYS A 14 -12.05 3.15 22.50
N ALA A 15 -10.88 3.28 21.88
CA ALA A 15 -9.80 2.31 21.99
C ALA A 15 -9.28 2.16 23.43
N LYS A 16 -9.40 3.19 24.28
CA LYS A 16 -8.97 3.16 25.69
C LYS A 16 -9.76 2.15 26.52
N ASP A 17 -11.01 1.90 26.13
CA ASP A 17 -11.95 1.09 26.90
C ASP A 17 -12.04 -0.36 26.39
N ILE A 18 -11.35 -0.69 25.30
CA ILE A 18 -11.43 -2.04 24.68
C ILE A 18 -10.66 -3.08 25.49
N PHE A 19 -9.47 -2.72 25.97
CA PHE A 19 -8.65 -3.62 26.77
C PHE A 19 -8.12 -2.90 28.00
N THR A 20 -8.11 -3.61 29.12
CA THR A 20 -7.38 -3.22 30.32
C THR A 20 -5.90 -3.59 30.18
N SER A 21 -5.05 -2.95 31.00
CA SER A 21 -3.63 -3.33 31.09
C SER A 21 -3.44 -4.79 31.51
N ALA A 22 -4.37 -5.32 32.32
CA ALA A 22 -4.35 -6.72 32.74
C ALA A 22 -4.56 -7.68 31.56
N GLU A 23 -5.56 -7.42 30.72
CA GLU A 23 -5.85 -8.24 29.53
C GLU A 23 -4.72 -8.17 28.51
N MET A 24 -4.14 -6.99 28.29
CA MET A 24 -2.99 -6.81 27.40
C MET A 24 -1.78 -7.64 27.85
N VAL A 25 -1.41 -7.54 29.13
CA VAL A 25 -0.28 -8.29 29.69
C VAL A 25 -0.52 -9.80 29.58
N GLU A 26 -1.73 -10.26 29.90
CA GLU A 26 -2.09 -11.67 29.78
C GLU A 26 -1.99 -12.18 28.33
N ARG A 27 -2.56 -11.45 27.36
CA ARG A 27 -2.53 -11.82 25.94
C ARG A 27 -1.09 -11.89 25.41
N VAL A 28 -0.25 -10.90 25.72
CA VAL A 28 1.16 -10.87 25.29
C VAL A 28 1.93 -12.04 25.91
N SER A 29 1.87 -12.22 27.23
CA SER A 29 2.60 -13.32 27.90
C SER A 29 2.13 -14.70 27.43
N MET A 30 0.83 -14.90 27.24
CA MET A 30 0.30 -16.17 26.73
C MET A 30 0.84 -16.48 25.33
N LYS A 31 0.78 -15.52 24.40
CA LYS A 31 1.22 -15.72 23.01
C LYS A 31 2.73 -15.89 22.90
N MET A 32 3.51 -15.10 23.63
CA MET A 32 4.97 -15.27 23.71
C MET A 32 5.33 -16.63 24.29
N GLY A 33 4.63 -17.10 25.33
CA GLY A 33 4.83 -18.44 25.90
C GLY A 33 4.55 -19.58 24.90
N LEU A 34 3.53 -19.44 24.05
CA LEU A 34 3.19 -20.44 23.02
C LEU A 34 4.15 -20.45 21.82
N SER A 35 4.80 -19.32 21.54
CA SER A 35 5.61 -19.12 20.33
C SER A 35 6.95 -19.88 20.30
N ASN A 36 7.31 -20.60 21.36
CA ASN A 36 8.61 -21.29 21.52
C ASN A 36 9.84 -20.40 21.25
N ILE A 37 9.68 -19.07 21.35
CA ILE A 37 10.77 -18.12 21.16
C ILE A 37 11.83 -18.36 22.24
N LYS A 38 13.05 -18.72 21.80
CA LYS A 38 14.18 -18.92 22.72
C LYS A 38 14.74 -17.57 23.15
N ALA A 39 15.00 -17.44 24.45
CA ALA A 39 15.81 -16.34 24.97
C ALA A 39 17.28 -16.67 24.70
N ASP A 40 17.84 -16.09 23.63
CA ASP A 40 19.19 -16.30 23.16
C ASP A 40 19.87 -14.97 22.78
N GLY A 41 21.20 -15.01 22.60
CA GLY A 41 21.99 -13.85 22.21
C GLY A 41 22.20 -12.82 23.34
N PRO A 42 22.66 -11.60 22.98
CA PRO A 42 23.07 -10.58 23.95
C PRO A 42 21.91 -10.05 24.81
N PHE A 43 20.66 -10.31 24.43
CA PHE A 43 19.45 -9.84 25.12
C PHE A 43 18.77 -10.88 25.99
N GLN A 44 19.37 -12.07 26.16
CA GLN A 44 18.71 -13.22 26.77
C GLN A 44 17.92 -12.87 28.04
N LYS A 45 18.48 -12.04 28.93
CA LYS A 45 17.80 -11.63 30.17
C LYS A 45 16.57 -10.74 29.94
N GLU A 46 16.66 -9.75 29.05
CA GLU A 46 15.54 -8.87 28.73
C GLU A 46 14.47 -9.61 27.92
N LYS A 47 14.88 -10.45 26.98
CA LYS A 47 13.97 -11.29 26.18
C LYS A 47 13.21 -12.28 27.06
N GLN A 48 13.89 -12.92 28.01
CA GLN A 48 13.23 -13.78 28.99
C GLN A 48 12.22 -13.01 29.84
N MET A 49 12.57 -11.79 30.27
CA MET A 49 11.67 -10.93 31.02
C MET A 49 10.44 -10.54 30.21
N TYR A 50 10.61 -10.20 28.93
CA TYR A 50 9.50 -9.87 28.05
C TYR A 50 8.56 -11.07 27.85
N ILE A 51 9.11 -12.26 27.61
CA ILE A 51 8.32 -13.49 27.46
C ILE A 51 7.51 -13.77 28.73
N SER A 52 8.13 -13.68 29.90
CA SER A 52 7.50 -14.05 31.17
C SER A 52 6.57 -12.99 31.75
N ALA A 53 6.84 -11.70 31.51
CA ALA A 53 6.15 -10.60 32.20
C ALA A 53 5.59 -9.50 31.28
N ALA A 54 5.77 -9.61 29.95
CA ALA A 54 5.45 -8.57 28.97
C ALA A 54 6.18 -7.23 29.23
N VAL A 55 7.38 -7.27 29.81
CA VAL A 55 8.19 -6.08 30.13
C VAL A 55 9.38 -5.97 29.19
N LEU A 56 9.47 -4.84 28.49
CA LEU A 56 10.73 -4.31 27.95
C LEU A 56 11.28 -3.26 28.90
N TYR A 57 12.60 -3.12 29.02
CA TYR A 57 13.21 -2.13 29.90
C TYR A 57 13.43 -0.81 29.14
N PRO A 58 12.67 0.27 29.45
CA PRO A 58 12.96 1.57 28.87
C PRO A 58 14.32 2.09 29.34
N SER A 59 14.82 3.14 28.68
CA SER A 59 16.02 3.82 29.15
C SER A 59 15.85 4.33 30.59
N GLU A 60 16.92 4.31 31.38
CA GLU A 60 16.89 4.79 32.76
C GLU A 60 16.43 6.25 32.85
N LYS A 61 16.78 7.07 31.85
CA LYS A 61 16.33 8.47 31.75
C LYS A 61 14.80 8.57 31.70
N VAL A 62 14.15 7.76 30.85
CA VAL A 62 12.69 7.73 30.72
C VAL A 62 12.05 7.24 32.01
N LEU A 63 12.57 6.15 32.58
CA LEU A 63 12.04 5.61 33.84
C LEU A 63 12.16 6.62 34.99
N ARG A 64 13.28 7.35 35.12
CA ARG A 64 13.42 8.39 36.15
C ARG A 64 12.38 9.50 36.06
N GLN A 65 11.88 9.77 34.85
CA GLN A 65 10.91 10.84 34.61
C GLN A 65 9.46 10.35 34.69
N GLN A 66 9.18 9.15 34.17
CA GLN A 66 7.82 8.67 33.93
C GLN A 66 7.40 7.54 34.87
N ASP A 67 8.35 6.71 35.33
CA ASP A 67 8.06 5.58 36.23
C ASP A 67 9.26 5.25 37.15
N PRO A 68 9.55 6.11 38.15
CA PRO A 68 10.70 5.92 39.04
C PRO A 68 10.59 4.63 39.85
N LYS A 69 9.37 4.18 40.14
CA LYS A 69 9.12 2.95 40.89
C LYS A 69 9.49 1.71 40.08
N MET A 70 9.17 1.69 38.78
CA MET A 70 9.64 0.62 37.90
C MET A 70 11.18 0.57 37.81
N LEU A 71 11.85 1.73 37.82
CA LEU A 71 13.31 1.76 37.88
C LEU A 71 13.88 1.07 39.13
N GLU A 72 13.27 1.33 40.29
CA GLU A 72 13.65 0.67 41.55
C GLU A 72 13.42 -0.84 41.48
N LEU A 73 12.28 -1.26 40.94
CA LEU A 73 11.96 -2.68 40.73
C LEU A 73 13.01 -3.35 39.84
N ILE A 74 13.34 -2.76 38.68
CA ILE A 74 14.37 -3.27 37.78
C ILE A 74 15.71 -3.38 38.52
N LYS A 75 16.17 -2.33 39.21
CA LYS A 75 17.45 -2.36 39.93
C LYS A 75 17.51 -3.45 41.00
N LYS A 76 16.39 -3.72 41.68
CA LYS A 76 16.33 -4.67 42.79
C LYS A 76 16.12 -6.12 42.33
N HIS A 77 15.43 -6.34 41.21
CA HIS A 77 14.89 -7.63 40.81
C HIS A 77 15.35 -8.12 39.43
N SER A 78 16.01 -7.30 38.60
CA SER A 78 16.41 -7.72 37.23
C SER A 78 17.47 -8.82 37.15
N THR A 79 17.97 -9.31 38.28
CA THR A 79 18.98 -10.38 38.39
C THR A 79 18.45 -11.67 38.99
N LYS A 80 17.17 -11.74 39.36
CA LYS A 80 16.59 -12.82 40.16
C LYS A 80 15.40 -13.48 39.45
N SER A 81 15.07 -14.68 39.94
CA SER A 81 14.29 -15.75 39.31
C SER A 81 12.80 -15.42 39.06
N GLU A 82 12.04 -16.42 38.56
CA GLU A 82 10.58 -16.39 38.32
C GLU A 82 9.73 -15.73 39.41
N ALA A 83 10.19 -15.73 40.67
CA ALA A 83 9.52 -15.08 41.80
C ALA A 83 9.32 -13.56 41.60
N ASP A 84 10.13 -12.91 40.75
CA ASP A 84 10.05 -11.48 40.50
C ASP A 84 9.06 -11.12 39.38
N VAL A 85 8.68 -12.06 38.50
CA VAL A 85 7.74 -11.83 37.39
C VAL A 85 6.43 -11.24 37.89
N GLY A 86 5.86 -11.82 38.95
CA GLY A 86 4.60 -11.36 39.53
C GLY A 86 4.63 -9.91 40.04
N ILE A 87 5.80 -9.43 40.51
CA ILE A 87 5.99 -8.05 40.96
C ILE A 87 5.88 -7.09 39.77
N PHE A 88 6.54 -7.44 38.67
CA PHE A 88 6.52 -6.64 37.46
C PHE A 88 5.16 -6.66 36.77
N THR A 89 4.54 -7.84 36.61
CA THR A 89 3.18 -7.97 36.07
C THR A 89 2.19 -7.15 36.87
N LYS A 90 2.26 -7.19 38.21
CA LYS A 90 1.41 -6.37 39.07
C LYS A 90 1.64 -4.87 38.85
N HIS A 91 2.90 -4.44 38.81
CA HIS A 91 3.21 -3.02 38.58
C HIS A 91 2.69 -2.52 37.22
N LEU A 92 2.84 -3.32 36.15
CA LEU A 92 2.28 -3.00 34.83
C LEU A 92 0.75 -2.86 34.88
N ARG A 93 0.07 -3.82 35.50
CA ARG A 93 -1.40 -3.81 35.64
C ARG A 93 -1.91 -2.57 36.35
N ASP A 94 -1.21 -2.18 37.41
CA ASP A 94 -1.65 -1.10 38.31
C ASP A 94 -1.28 0.30 37.79
N ASN A 95 -0.24 0.45 36.96
CA ASN A 95 0.36 1.76 36.66
C ASN A 95 0.50 2.06 35.16
N TRP A 96 0.49 1.06 34.29
CA TRP A 96 0.64 1.28 32.85
C TRP A 96 -0.72 1.32 32.16
N HIS A 97 -0.74 1.90 30.96
CA HIS A 97 -1.93 1.98 30.12
C HIS A 97 -1.64 1.31 28.77
N PRO A 98 -2.64 0.66 28.15
CA PRO A 98 -2.49 0.10 26.81
C PRO A 98 -2.15 1.17 25.78
N ASN A 99 -1.31 0.81 24.80
CA ASN A 99 -1.10 1.67 23.65
C ASN A 99 -2.30 1.59 22.70
N THR A 100 -3.15 2.62 22.70
CA THR A 100 -4.37 2.64 21.89
C THR A 100 -4.11 2.66 20.39
N THR A 101 -2.92 3.03 19.93
CA THR A 101 -2.57 2.99 18.50
C THR A 101 -2.45 1.58 17.94
N LEU A 102 -2.40 0.55 18.81
CA LEU A 102 -2.43 -0.86 18.40
C LEU A 102 -3.85 -1.39 18.19
N ILE A 103 -4.87 -0.59 18.48
CA ILE A 103 -6.26 -1.03 18.49
C ILE A 103 -6.99 -0.45 17.29
N ASP A 104 -7.36 -1.32 16.35
CA ASP A 104 -8.36 -1.03 15.32
C ASP A 104 -9.75 -1.37 15.87
N VAL A 105 -10.51 -0.33 16.22
CA VAL A 105 -11.84 -0.45 16.83
C VAL A 105 -12.82 -1.13 15.89
N GLN A 106 -12.75 -0.85 14.58
CA GLN A 106 -13.66 -1.44 13.60
C GLN A 106 -13.37 -2.94 13.43
N TYR A 107 -12.08 -3.30 13.33
CA TYR A 107 -11.67 -4.69 13.27
C TYR A 107 -12.08 -5.45 14.54
N TYR A 108 -11.86 -4.88 15.72
CA TYR A 108 -12.27 -5.49 16.99
C TYR A 108 -13.79 -5.69 17.06
N ASN A 109 -14.59 -4.69 16.68
CA ASN A 109 -16.05 -4.80 16.66
C ASN A 109 -16.54 -5.87 15.68
N ASN A 110 -15.87 -6.03 14.53
CA ASN A 110 -16.19 -7.09 13.58
C ASN A 110 -15.90 -8.47 14.19
N LEU A 111 -14.77 -8.64 14.88
CA LEU A 111 -14.47 -9.88 15.59
C LEU A 111 -15.49 -10.15 16.70
N LEU A 112 -15.87 -9.15 17.49
CA LEU A 112 -16.91 -9.27 18.51
C LEU A 112 -18.24 -9.75 17.92
N THR A 113 -18.66 -9.14 16.80
CA THR A 113 -19.92 -9.51 16.12
C THR A 113 -19.90 -10.97 15.65
N ASN A 114 -18.71 -11.51 15.36
CA ASN A 114 -18.50 -12.88 14.94
C ASN A 114 -18.14 -13.84 16.09
N ASN A 115 -18.12 -13.39 17.36
CA ASN A 115 -17.65 -14.14 18.53
C ASN A 115 -16.19 -14.64 18.39
N GLN A 116 -15.31 -13.78 17.84
CA GLN A 116 -13.90 -14.03 17.57
C GLN A 116 -12.97 -13.04 18.30
N GLU A 117 -13.41 -12.43 19.40
CA GLU A 117 -12.66 -11.39 20.12
C GLU A 117 -11.31 -11.88 20.70
N ARG A 118 -11.15 -13.19 20.84
CA ARG A 118 -9.88 -13.83 21.23
C ARG A 118 -8.85 -13.86 20.10
N ASP A 119 -9.29 -13.70 18.86
CA ASP A 119 -8.43 -13.67 17.68
C ASP A 119 -7.79 -12.29 17.46
N PHE A 120 -8.26 -11.25 18.16
CA PHE A 120 -7.64 -9.93 18.10
C PHE A 120 -6.22 -9.98 18.67
N ASP A 121 -5.25 -9.76 17.80
CA ASP A 121 -3.84 -9.86 18.11
C ASP A 121 -3.27 -8.52 18.60
N VAL A 122 -2.65 -8.55 19.78
CA VAL A 122 -1.95 -7.42 20.42
C VAL A 122 -0.52 -7.76 20.79
N TRP A 123 -0.04 -8.97 20.46
CA TRP A 123 1.33 -9.36 20.77
C TRP A 123 2.25 -9.06 19.58
N PHE A 124 3.50 -8.78 19.90
CA PHE A 124 4.57 -8.56 18.95
C PHE A 124 5.86 -9.02 19.61
N ASP A 125 6.77 -9.64 18.85
CA ASP A 125 8.14 -9.88 19.32
C ASP A 125 8.99 -8.64 18.98
N PRO A 126 9.24 -7.75 19.96
CA PRO A 126 9.94 -6.50 19.73
C PRO A 126 11.39 -6.71 19.31
N PHE A 127 11.98 -7.88 19.57
CA PHE A 127 13.34 -8.21 19.17
C PHE A 127 13.47 -8.48 17.66
N GLN A 128 12.36 -8.80 16.97
CA GLN A 128 12.35 -8.87 15.50
C GLN A 128 12.65 -7.51 14.85
N SER A 129 12.45 -6.40 15.58
CA SER A 129 12.85 -5.06 15.15
C SER A 129 14.33 -5.01 14.74
N LEU A 130 15.22 -5.77 15.39
CA LEU A 130 16.65 -5.79 15.04
C LEU A 130 16.93 -6.43 13.68
N VAL A 131 16.05 -7.31 13.22
CA VAL A 131 16.11 -7.92 11.88
C VAL A 131 15.50 -6.97 10.84
N HIS A 132 14.41 -6.30 11.20
CA HIS A 132 13.65 -5.46 10.26
C HIS A 132 14.22 -4.05 10.09
N PHE A 133 14.87 -3.50 11.10
CA PHE A 133 15.53 -2.21 10.99
C PHE A 133 16.97 -2.39 10.52
N PRO A 134 17.43 -1.59 9.54
CA PRO A 134 18.76 -1.69 8.99
C PRO A 134 19.80 -1.06 9.95
N ALA A 135 19.83 -1.51 11.21
CA ALA A 135 20.74 -1.01 12.24
C ALA A 135 22.21 -1.13 11.80
N ASP A 136 22.52 -2.17 11.03
CA ASP A 136 23.85 -2.38 10.44
C ASP A 136 24.23 -1.36 9.35
N ASN A 137 23.25 -0.71 8.73
CA ASN A 137 23.49 0.36 7.75
C ASN A 137 23.58 1.75 8.38
N MET A 138 23.27 1.89 9.67
CA MET A 138 23.39 3.18 10.37
C MET A 138 24.86 3.56 10.57
N VAL A 139 25.18 4.84 10.41
CA VAL A 139 26.54 5.38 10.56
C VAL A 139 26.99 5.32 12.02
N THR A 140 26.08 5.66 12.92
CA THR A 140 26.23 5.67 14.36
C THR A 140 25.94 4.27 14.87
N LYS A 141 26.94 3.69 15.55
CA LYS A 141 26.77 2.43 16.25
C LYS A 141 26.64 2.68 17.74
N PRO A 142 25.72 2.00 18.43
CA PRO A 142 25.61 2.09 19.88
C PRO A 142 26.87 1.51 20.53
N SER A 143 27.36 2.17 21.58
CA SER A 143 28.52 1.71 22.35
C SER A 143 28.07 0.76 23.45
N ASN A 144 28.55 -0.48 23.43
CA ASN A 144 28.25 -1.53 24.41
C ASN A 144 26.75 -1.66 24.75
N PRO A 145 25.88 -1.84 23.75
CA PRO A 145 24.45 -1.94 24.00
C PRO A 145 24.12 -3.20 24.81
N THR A 146 23.23 -3.07 25.80
CA THR A 146 22.88 -4.17 26.71
C THR A 146 21.40 -4.54 26.67
N ARG A 147 20.58 -3.67 26.08
CA ARG A 147 19.11 -3.79 25.98
C ARG A 147 18.65 -3.45 24.58
N LEU A 148 17.46 -3.91 24.20
CA LEU A 148 16.86 -3.66 22.89
C LEU A 148 16.84 -2.17 22.53
N PHE A 149 16.45 -1.31 23.48
CA PHE A 149 16.46 0.14 23.28
C PHE A 149 17.85 0.71 22.98
N ASP A 150 18.91 0.16 23.58
CA ASP A 150 20.27 0.64 23.33
C ASP A 150 20.67 0.39 21.88
N HIS A 151 20.30 -0.78 21.33
CA HIS A 151 20.54 -1.12 19.92
C HIS A 151 19.77 -0.21 18.96
N MET A 152 18.51 0.05 19.28
CA MET A 152 17.62 0.83 18.42
C MET A 152 17.81 2.34 18.56
N SER A 153 18.46 2.82 19.63
CA SER A 153 18.61 4.24 19.93
C SER A 153 19.29 5.01 18.79
N SER A 154 20.34 4.46 18.20
CA SER A 154 21.11 5.09 17.13
C SER A 154 20.26 5.23 15.86
N PHE A 155 19.47 4.20 15.52
CA PHE A 155 18.52 4.26 14.41
C PHE A 155 17.53 5.42 14.59
N PHE A 156 16.82 5.48 15.73
CA PHE A 156 15.83 6.55 15.96
C PHE A 156 16.47 7.95 16.00
N GLN A 157 17.69 8.06 16.54
CA GLN A 157 18.42 9.33 16.57
C GLN A 157 18.81 9.79 15.17
N GLU A 158 19.27 8.89 14.30
CA GLU A 158 19.59 9.20 12.91
C GLU A 158 18.37 9.55 12.08
N ILE A 159 17.26 8.83 12.26
CA ILE A 159 15.98 9.19 11.63
C ILE A 159 15.54 10.58 12.09
N ALA A 160 15.58 10.88 13.39
CA ALA A 160 15.23 12.21 13.91
C ALA A 160 16.15 13.31 13.36
N ASN A 161 17.45 13.04 13.26
CA ASN A 161 18.42 13.98 12.67
C ASN A 161 18.18 14.15 11.17
N SER A 162 17.81 13.08 10.46
CA SER A 162 17.50 13.12 9.02
C SER A 162 16.22 13.91 8.76
N ILE A 163 15.17 13.71 9.56
CA ILE A 163 13.94 14.51 9.52
C ILE A 163 14.28 15.99 9.76
N ARG A 164 15.08 16.30 10.79
CA ARG A 164 15.53 17.67 11.07
C ARG A 164 16.36 18.26 9.92
N PHE A 165 17.21 17.46 9.27
CA PHE A 165 18.04 17.90 8.15
C PHE A 165 17.21 18.14 6.88
N LEU A 166 16.15 17.36 6.66
CA LEU A 166 15.23 17.58 5.55
C LEU A 166 14.35 18.81 5.80
N ASP A 167 13.97 19.06 7.06
CA ASP A 167 13.17 20.20 7.49
C ASP A 167 11.91 20.37 6.63
N ASP A 168 11.70 21.54 6.02
CA ASP A 168 10.58 21.87 5.14
C ASP A 168 10.54 21.06 3.84
N ARG A 169 11.63 20.34 3.49
CA ARG A 169 11.71 19.51 2.29
C ARG A 169 11.09 18.12 2.46
N LEU A 170 10.85 17.67 3.71
CA LEU A 170 10.15 16.40 3.95
C LEU A 170 8.64 16.66 3.96
N GLN A 171 7.96 16.19 2.91
CA GLN A 171 6.51 16.22 2.82
C GLN A 171 5.99 14.78 2.80
N VAL A 172 5.06 14.48 3.71
CA VAL A 172 4.38 13.19 3.79
C VAL A 172 2.91 13.43 3.58
N GLU A 173 2.34 12.75 2.59
CA GLU A 173 0.91 12.78 2.34
C GLU A 173 0.32 11.39 2.54
N ALA A 174 -0.70 11.30 3.40
CA ALA A 174 -1.49 10.10 3.58
C ALA A 174 -2.78 10.24 2.77
N ILE A 175 -2.91 9.43 1.71
CA ILE A 175 -4.10 9.39 0.87
C ILE A 175 -4.84 8.10 1.15
N LEU A 176 -6.15 8.20 1.37
CA LEU A 176 -7.01 7.05 1.55
C LEU A 176 -8.00 6.93 0.39
N GLY A 177 -8.02 5.77 -0.24
CA GLY A 177 -8.94 5.44 -1.32
C GLY A 177 -8.50 4.19 -2.08
N ASP A 178 -9.23 3.85 -3.14
CA ASP A 178 -8.70 2.94 -4.15
C ASP A 178 -7.51 3.63 -4.82
N TYR A 179 -6.34 3.03 -4.71
CA TYR A 179 -5.13 3.69 -5.14
C TYR A 179 -5.10 3.94 -6.66
N VAL A 180 -5.75 3.09 -7.46
CA VAL A 180 -5.75 3.22 -8.92
C VAL A 180 -6.57 4.46 -9.29
N ASP A 181 -7.73 4.61 -8.68
CA ASP A 181 -8.57 5.80 -8.83
C ASP A 181 -7.85 7.07 -8.35
N VAL A 182 -7.21 7.01 -7.18
CA VAL A 182 -6.41 8.13 -6.66
C VAL A 182 -5.27 8.47 -7.61
N ALA A 183 -4.51 7.47 -8.06
CA ALA A 183 -3.35 7.69 -8.91
C ALA A 183 -3.74 8.31 -10.25
N GLU A 184 -4.83 7.83 -10.87
CA GLU A 184 -5.39 8.44 -12.08
C GLU A 184 -5.83 9.88 -11.83
N LYS A 185 -6.55 10.15 -10.74
CA LYS A 185 -6.97 11.51 -10.39
C LYS A 185 -5.77 12.43 -10.22
N VAL A 186 -4.70 11.97 -9.56
CA VAL A 186 -3.47 12.76 -9.40
C VAL A 186 -2.81 13.02 -10.76
N GLN A 187 -2.65 11.97 -11.58
CA GLN A 187 -2.03 12.09 -12.90
C GLN A 187 -2.79 13.02 -13.84
N MET A 188 -4.13 12.97 -13.80
CA MET A 188 -5.01 13.80 -14.62
C MET A 188 -5.25 15.20 -14.03
N GLY A 189 -4.69 15.52 -12.85
CA GLY A 189 -4.93 16.80 -12.16
C GLY A 189 -6.36 16.98 -11.66
N LEU A 190 -7.07 15.88 -11.41
CA LEU A 190 -8.45 15.81 -10.90
C LEU A 190 -8.51 15.53 -9.40
N TYR A 191 -7.39 15.14 -8.77
CA TYR A 191 -7.35 14.96 -7.33
C TYR A 191 -7.37 16.32 -6.64
N SER A 192 -8.40 16.55 -5.82
CA SER A 192 -8.52 17.72 -4.95
C SER A 192 -8.64 17.26 -3.50
N SER A 193 -7.85 17.85 -2.61
CA SER A 193 -8.02 17.70 -1.17
C SER A 193 -8.89 18.84 -0.63
N VAL A 194 -9.66 18.58 0.42
CA VAL A 194 -10.45 19.62 1.12
C VAL A 194 -9.57 20.77 1.61
N THR A 195 -8.27 20.51 1.83
CA THR A 195 -7.25 21.48 2.23
C THR A 195 -6.57 22.21 1.08
N ASP A 196 -6.86 21.88 -0.18
CA ASP A 196 -6.28 22.59 -1.34
C ASP A 196 -6.79 24.04 -1.45
N HIS A 197 -7.93 24.35 -0.82
CA HIS A 197 -8.44 25.71 -0.68
C HIS A 197 -7.81 26.50 0.48
N ASP A 198 -7.30 25.82 1.51
CA ASP A 198 -6.71 26.45 2.71
C ASP A 198 -5.17 26.57 2.63
N SER A 199 -4.54 25.88 1.68
CA SER A 199 -3.11 25.92 1.45
C SER A 199 -2.78 27.06 0.49
N ALA A 200 -2.36 28.20 1.03
CA ALA A 200 -1.92 29.39 0.30
C ALA A 200 -1.13 29.09 -1.00
N GLY A 201 -1.83 29.02 -2.15
CA GLY A 201 -1.26 29.03 -3.51
C GLY A 201 -0.25 27.94 -3.87
N GLY A 202 -0.04 26.92 -3.04
CA GLY A 202 0.95 25.88 -3.27
C GLY A 202 0.44 24.83 -4.26
N MET A 203 1.00 24.79 -5.47
CA MET A 203 0.76 23.68 -6.39
C MET A 203 1.21 22.35 -5.74
N ARG A 204 0.27 21.43 -5.54
CA ARG A 204 0.56 20.05 -5.14
C ARG A 204 1.66 19.46 -6.02
N PRO A 205 2.66 18.75 -5.45
CA PRO A 205 3.67 18.05 -6.25
C PRO A 205 3.00 17.08 -7.23
N LYS A 206 3.34 17.22 -8.51
CA LYS A 206 2.91 16.27 -9.57
C LYS A 206 3.81 15.04 -9.65
N GLU A 207 4.98 15.10 -9.03
CA GLU A 207 5.98 14.04 -9.02
C GLU A 207 6.37 13.70 -7.58
N PHE A 208 6.31 12.41 -7.24
CA PHE A 208 6.68 11.89 -5.93
C PHE A 208 8.06 11.22 -5.98
N HIS A 209 8.84 11.35 -4.90
CA HIS A 209 10.14 10.69 -4.77
C HIS A 209 10.04 9.24 -4.27
N THR A 210 8.97 8.91 -3.55
CA THR A 210 8.75 7.56 -3.03
C THR A 210 7.26 7.35 -2.85
N LEU A 211 6.77 6.19 -3.31
CA LEU A 211 5.41 5.74 -3.03
C LEU A 211 5.47 4.39 -2.31
N THR A 212 4.71 4.28 -1.22
CA THR A 212 4.56 3.02 -0.49
C THR A 212 3.14 2.54 -0.65
N MET A 213 2.99 1.29 -1.10
CA MET A 213 1.70 0.69 -1.37
C MET A 213 1.59 -0.63 -0.62
N THR A 214 0.51 -0.79 0.14
CA THR A 214 0.09 -2.09 0.66
C THR A 214 -0.72 -2.77 -0.42
N GLY A 215 -0.05 -3.51 -1.30
CA GLY A 215 -0.57 -3.95 -2.59
C GLY A 215 -0.88 -5.44 -2.66
N ASP A 216 -1.73 -5.94 -1.78
CA ASP A 216 -2.07 -7.35 -1.76
C ASP A 216 -3.34 -7.61 -2.56
N TYR A 217 -3.17 -7.77 -3.86
CA TYR A 217 -4.29 -7.97 -4.76
C TYR A 217 -3.99 -9.12 -5.72
N MET A 218 -4.83 -10.17 -5.71
CA MET A 218 -4.82 -11.19 -6.75
C MET A 218 -4.99 -10.51 -8.11
N GLY A 219 -3.96 -10.60 -8.96
CA GLY A 219 -3.83 -9.75 -10.15
C GLY A 219 -2.43 -9.14 -10.30
N GLY A 220 -1.63 -9.18 -9.24
CA GLY A 220 -0.22 -8.83 -9.29
C GLY A 220 0.04 -7.33 -9.19
N HIS A 221 1.26 -6.91 -9.53
CA HIS A 221 1.73 -5.53 -9.43
C HIS A 221 1.57 -4.73 -10.73
N LEU A 222 0.68 -5.11 -11.66
CA LEU A 222 0.60 -4.42 -12.96
C LEU A 222 0.15 -2.98 -12.79
N THR A 223 -0.79 -2.78 -11.87
CA THR A 223 -1.29 -1.48 -11.46
C THR A 223 -0.20 -0.63 -10.80
N THR A 224 0.75 -1.22 -10.08
CA THR A 224 1.95 -0.54 -9.57
C THR A 224 2.76 0.05 -10.71
N PHE A 225 2.97 -0.70 -11.79
CA PHE A 225 3.78 -0.25 -12.93
C PHE A 225 3.06 0.79 -13.81
N LEU A 226 1.73 0.68 -13.95
CA LEU A 226 0.94 1.51 -14.87
C LEU A 226 0.29 2.75 -14.23
N TYR A 227 0.17 2.79 -12.91
CA TYR A 227 -0.47 3.89 -12.17
C TYR A 227 0.44 4.51 -11.12
N ALA A 228 1.15 3.72 -10.32
CA ALA A 228 1.98 4.28 -9.24
C ALA A 228 3.32 4.81 -9.76
N LEU A 229 4.06 4.02 -10.52
CA LEU A 229 5.37 4.41 -11.05
C LEU A 229 5.31 5.67 -11.96
N PRO A 230 4.25 5.90 -12.76
CA PRO A 230 4.05 7.15 -13.51
C PRO A 230 3.89 8.42 -12.68
N LEU A 231 3.51 8.31 -11.40
CA LEU A 231 3.49 9.46 -10.48
C LEU A 231 4.88 9.79 -9.92
N CYS A 232 5.84 8.90 -10.14
CA CYS A 232 7.19 9.05 -9.66
C CYS A 232 8.08 9.72 -10.71
N ARG A 233 8.97 10.62 -10.27
CA ARG A 233 10.01 11.17 -11.15
C ARG A 233 10.87 10.04 -11.72
N ARG A 234 11.19 10.13 -13.02
CA ARG A 234 12.12 9.20 -13.68
C ARG A 234 13.56 9.43 -13.23
N CYS A 235 13.94 8.79 -12.13
CA CYS A 235 15.27 8.88 -11.54
C CYS A 235 15.61 7.58 -10.78
N PRO A 236 16.86 7.08 -10.82
CA PRO A 236 17.25 5.87 -10.10
C PRO A 236 17.11 5.93 -8.58
N SER A 237 17.03 7.13 -7.99
CA SER A 237 16.83 7.31 -6.55
C SER A 237 15.37 7.26 -6.11
N VAL A 238 14.44 7.18 -7.06
CA VAL A 238 13.00 7.14 -6.84
C VAL A 238 12.51 5.70 -6.95
N PHE A 239 11.66 5.27 -6.03
CA PHE A 239 11.14 3.91 -6.04
C PHE A 239 9.69 3.82 -5.54
N VAL A 240 9.01 2.78 -5.98
CA VAL A 240 7.72 2.35 -5.48
C VAL A 240 7.90 1.04 -4.72
N LYS A 241 7.32 0.94 -3.53
CA LYS A 241 7.29 -0.27 -2.71
C LYS A 241 5.93 -0.94 -2.83
N ALA A 242 5.92 -2.23 -3.11
CA ALA A 242 4.73 -3.07 -3.06
C ALA A 242 5.09 -4.45 -2.47
N ASN A 243 4.17 -5.09 -1.78
CA ASN A 243 4.38 -6.40 -1.18
C ASN A 243 3.23 -7.35 -1.50
N CYS A 244 3.53 -8.64 -1.48
CA CYS A 244 2.58 -9.73 -1.57
C CYS A 244 2.27 -10.12 -0.12
N LEU A 245 1.19 -9.61 0.49
CA LEU A 245 1.01 -9.71 1.94
C LEU A 245 0.36 -11.02 2.38
N ARG A 246 -0.89 -11.27 1.99
CA ARG A 246 -1.69 -12.42 2.49
C ARG A 246 -1.37 -13.70 1.73
N ASN A 247 -1.14 -13.66 0.42
CA ASN A 247 -0.80 -14.85 -0.38
C ASN A 247 0.71 -15.08 -0.52
N SER A 248 1.54 -14.49 0.36
CA SER A 248 2.99 -14.62 0.36
C SER A 248 3.47 -16.07 0.46
N SER A 249 2.69 -16.92 1.12
CA SER A 249 2.89 -18.37 1.22
C SER A 249 2.86 -19.10 -0.13
N SER A 250 2.23 -18.53 -1.15
CA SER A 250 2.07 -19.16 -2.47
C SER A 250 3.22 -18.88 -3.44
N PHE A 251 4.14 -17.97 -3.09
CA PHE A 251 5.19 -17.50 -4.00
C PHE A 251 6.55 -17.44 -3.30
N LEU A 252 7.55 -18.05 -3.93
CA LEU A 252 8.92 -18.04 -3.42
C LEU A 252 9.76 -16.88 -3.96
N THR A 253 9.43 -16.39 -5.16
CA THR A 253 10.18 -15.32 -5.82
C THR A 253 9.26 -14.28 -6.44
N VAL A 254 9.78 -13.06 -6.63
CA VAL A 254 9.04 -11.99 -7.31
C VAL A 254 8.67 -12.39 -8.74
N LEU A 255 9.54 -13.13 -9.45
CA LEU A 255 9.25 -13.54 -10.82
C LEU A 255 8.17 -14.63 -10.89
N ASP A 256 8.10 -15.55 -9.92
CA ASP A 256 6.99 -16.52 -9.87
C ASP A 256 5.66 -15.79 -9.69
N TYR A 257 5.64 -14.79 -8.80
CA TYR A 257 4.46 -13.95 -8.56
C TYR A 257 4.02 -13.18 -9.81
N LEU A 258 4.96 -12.50 -10.49
CA LEU A 258 4.67 -11.74 -11.71
C LEU A 258 4.29 -12.64 -12.89
N SER A 259 4.93 -13.80 -13.02
CA SER A 259 4.63 -14.78 -14.06
C SER A 259 3.24 -15.36 -13.89
N GLU A 260 2.88 -15.75 -12.66
CA GLU A 260 1.58 -16.37 -12.38
C GLU A 260 0.42 -15.37 -12.50
N TYR A 261 0.57 -14.13 -12.01
CA TYR A 261 -0.53 -13.17 -12.05
C TYR A 261 -0.59 -12.32 -13.31
N GLN A 262 0.54 -12.06 -13.95
CA GLN A 262 0.64 -11.08 -15.03
C GLN A 262 1.33 -11.62 -16.29
N LEU A 263 1.74 -12.89 -16.30
CA LEU A 263 2.45 -13.52 -17.43
C LEU A 263 3.76 -12.81 -17.79
N ILE A 264 4.40 -12.16 -16.81
CA ILE A 264 5.72 -11.53 -16.96
C ILE A 264 6.76 -12.52 -16.47
N THR A 265 7.48 -13.15 -17.40
CA THR A 265 8.30 -14.34 -17.10
C THR A 265 9.70 -14.02 -16.61
N ASP A 266 10.20 -12.83 -16.87
CA ASP A 266 11.58 -12.43 -16.56
C ASP A 266 11.72 -10.89 -16.53
N ASP A 267 12.87 -10.43 -16.02
CA ASP A 267 13.17 -9.00 -15.89
C ASP A 267 13.25 -8.29 -17.24
N LYS A 268 13.68 -9.00 -18.28
CA LYS A 268 13.73 -8.43 -19.62
C LYS A 268 12.32 -8.13 -20.10
N MET A 269 11.40 -9.07 -19.95
CA MET A 269 10.00 -8.85 -20.28
C MET A 269 9.40 -7.72 -19.44
N LEU A 270 9.68 -7.65 -18.13
CA LEU A 270 9.24 -6.53 -17.28
C LEU A 270 9.77 -5.18 -17.79
N LEU A 271 11.05 -5.12 -18.15
CA LEU A 271 11.69 -3.93 -18.70
C LEU A 271 11.06 -3.53 -20.04
N GLN A 272 10.93 -4.49 -20.96
CA GLN A 272 10.39 -4.28 -22.31
C GLN A 272 8.90 -3.91 -22.30
N LEU A 273 8.17 -4.40 -21.31
CA LEU A 273 6.80 -4.01 -21.05
C LEU A 273 6.83 -2.63 -20.37
N ALA A 274 7.13 -2.56 -19.07
CA ALA A 274 6.82 -1.39 -18.23
C ALA A 274 8.01 -0.47 -17.91
N GLN A 275 9.18 -0.66 -18.53
CA GLN A 275 10.41 0.12 -18.25
C GLN A 275 10.81 0.08 -16.78
N THR A 276 10.47 -1.01 -16.10
CA THR A 276 10.59 -1.15 -14.66
C THR A 276 11.75 -2.07 -14.33
N ILE A 277 12.54 -1.69 -13.33
CA ILE A 277 13.60 -2.51 -12.74
C ILE A 277 13.21 -2.89 -11.32
N ILE A 278 13.49 -4.14 -10.95
CA ILE A 278 13.35 -4.63 -9.58
C ILE A 278 14.66 -4.35 -8.83
N MET A 279 14.63 -3.42 -7.88
CA MET A 279 15.80 -3.03 -7.08
C MET A 279 16.05 -4.01 -5.93
N ILE A 280 14.99 -4.34 -5.20
CA ILE A 280 15.00 -5.24 -4.05
C ILE A 280 13.92 -6.28 -4.31
N ARG A 281 14.33 -7.55 -4.20
CA ARG A 281 13.53 -8.74 -4.46
C ARG A 281 13.00 -9.34 -3.15
N GLU A 282 12.48 -10.56 -3.25
CA GLU A 282 12.06 -11.37 -2.10
C GLU A 282 13.14 -11.46 -1.01
N ASN A 283 12.69 -11.49 0.25
CA ASN A 283 13.56 -11.64 1.42
C ASN A 283 13.66 -13.12 1.80
N LYS A 284 14.70 -13.80 1.34
CA LYS A 284 14.90 -15.25 1.56
C LYS A 284 15.14 -15.63 3.02
N GLU A 285 15.38 -14.67 3.90
CA GLU A 285 15.53 -14.90 5.33
C GLU A 285 14.17 -15.07 6.03
N PHE A 286 13.08 -14.64 5.39
CA PHE A 286 11.73 -14.77 5.94
C PHE A 286 11.12 -16.13 5.61
N LEU A 287 10.26 -16.63 6.50
CA LEU A 287 9.48 -17.85 6.26
C LEU A 287 8.62 -17.74 5.00
N TRP A 288 8.12 -16.55 4.70
CA TRP A 288 7.41 -16.22 3.47
C TRP A 288 8.16 -15.10 2.74
N PRO A 289 9.06 -15.43 1.80
CA PRO A 289 9.98 -14.46 1.20
C PRO A 289 9.30 -13.26 0.52
N MET A 290 8.10 -13.47 0.00
CA MET A 290 7.31 -12.46 -0.70
C MET A 290 6.52 -11.53 0.23
N ALA A 291 6.51 -11.79 1.55
CA ALA A 291 5.83 -10.93 2.53
C ALA A 291 6.53 -9.57 2.72
N ASP A 292 7.84 -9.51 2.46
CA ASP A 292 8.62 -8.27 2.51
C ASP A 292 8.37 -7.41 1.26
N TYR A 293 8.75 -6.13 1.34
CA TYR A 293 8.56 -5.19 0.24
C TYR A 293 9.48 -5.48 -0.94
N THR A 294 8.88 -5.57 -2.12
CA THR A 294 9.58 -5.49 -3.40
C THR A 294 9.67 -4.02 -3.83
N TYR A 295 10.84 -3.63 -4.34
CA TYR A 295 11.13 -2.26 -4.71
C TYR A 295 11.27 -2.15 -6.23
N TYR A 296 10.54 -1.22 -6.82
CA TYR A 296 10.51 -0.99 -8.25
C TYR A 296 10.98 0.43 -8.57
N THR A 297 11.75 0.59 -9.64
CA THR A 297 12.16 1.91 -10.15
C THR A 297 12.10 1.95 -11.68
N TRP A 298 12.24 3.15 -12.24
CA TRP A 298 12.40 3.36 -13.67
C TRP A 298 13.78 2.88 -14.14
N SER A 299 13.83 2.30 -15.33
CA SER A 299 15.10 1.88 -15.95
C SER A 299 16.03 3.04 -16.32
N GLY A 300 15.48 4.23 -16.50
CA GLY A 300 16.23 5.44 -16.81
C GLY A 300 15.37 6.71 -16.83
N PRO A 301 15.99 7.88 -17.06
CA PRO A 301 15.32 9.18 -17.03
C PRO A 301 14.43 9.45 -18.25
N GLY A 302 14.72 8.82 -19.39
CA GLY A 302 13.99 9.00 -20.65
C GLY A 302 12.88 7.96 -20.85
N PRO A 303 11.98 8.19 -21.82
CA PRO A 303 11.04 7.16 -22.28
C PRO A 303 11.79 6.00 -22.96
N HIS A 304 11.17 4.81 -23.04
CA HIS A 304 11.71 3.71 -23.84
C HIS A 304 11.87 4.13 -25.29
N LEU A 305 12.97 3.70 -25.88
CA LEU A 305 13.10 3.70 -27.32
C LEU A 305 12.31 2.51 -27.86
N TYR A 306 11.72 2.70 -29.04
CA TYR A 306 10.91 1.66 -29.69
C TYR A 306 11.61 0.28 -29.83
N PRO A 307 12.92 0.19 -30.15
CA PRO A 307 13.61 -1.10 -30.25
C PRO A 307 13.68 -1.88 -28.92
N ASP A 308 13.52 -1.19 -27.80
CA ASP A 308 13.60 -1.77 -26.46
C ASP A 308 12.24 -2.28 -25.96
N LEU A 309 11.16 -2.05 -26.71
CA LEU A 309 9.82 -2.53 -26.38
C LEU A 309 9.65 -4.02 -26.70
N LEU A 310 8.64 -4.63 -26.07
CA LEU A 310 8.29 -6.01 -26.37
C LEU A 310 7.78 -6.12 -27.82
N PRO A 311 8.32 -7.02 -28.67
CA PRO A 311 7.89 -7.12 -30.06
C PRO A 311 6.39 -7.38 -30.18
N ARG A 312 5.71 -6.75 -31.16
CA ARG A 312 4.24 -6.82 -31.35
C ARG A 312 3.68 -8.23 -31.18
N LYS A 313 4.26 -9.24 -31.83
CA LYS A 313 3.80 -10.64 -31.73
C LYS A 313 3.82 -11.17 -30.29
N ALA A 314 4.89 -10.85 -29.55
CA ALA A 314 5.03 -11.24 -28.14
C ALA A 314 4.08 -10.43 -27.25
N PHE A 315 3.96 -9.11 -27.49
CA PHE A 315 3.01 -8.25 -26.79
C PHE A 315 1.56 -8.70 -26.99
N THR A 316 1.12 -8.94 -28.23
CA THR A 316 -0.23 -9.42 -28.53
C THR A 316 -0.53 -10.75 -27.84
N LYS A 317 0.45 -11.67 -27.84
CA LYS A 317 0.32 -12.94 -27.11
C LYS A 317 0.17 -12.72 -25.61
N TRP A 318 1.01 -11.87 -25.03
CA TRP A 318 0.96 -11.50 -23.61
C TRP A 318 -0.37 -10.83 -23.26
N PHE A 319 -0.80 -9.84 -24.03
CA PHE A 319 -2.04 -9.09 -23.82
C PHE A 319 -3.27 -10.00 -23.84
N TYR A 320 -3.40 -10.87 -24.83
CA TYR A 320 -4.50 -11.84 -24.86
C TYR A 320 -4.41 -12.86 -23.73
N GLY A 321 -3.20 -13.33 -23.41
CA GLY A 321 -2.98 -14.20 -22.26
C GLY A 321 -3.46 -13.55 -20.96
N LEU A 322 -3.09 -12.28 -20.75
CA LEU A 322 -3.47 -11.50 -19.58
C LEU A 322 -4.97 -11.27 -19.52
N PHE A 323 -5.59 -10.93 -20.66
CA PHE A 323 -7.06 -10.81 -20.77
C PHE A 323 -7.74 -12.10 -20.33
N PHE A 324 -7.40 -13.25 -20.91
CA PHE A 324 -8.03 -14.52 -20.53
C PHE A 324 -7.73 -14.91 -19.09
N ARG A 325 -6.53 -14.59 -18.59
CA ARG A 325 -6.14 -14.84 -17.20
C ARG A 325 -7.05 -14.13 -16.21
N TRP A 326 -7.51 -12.93 -16.53
CA TRP A 326 -8.37 -12.12 -15.65
C TRP A 326 -9.87 -12.25 -15.94
N ALA A 327 -10.23 -12.41 -17.21
CA ALA A 327 -11.64 -12.49 -17.63
C ALA A 327 -12.26 -13.86 -17.33
N LEU A 328 -11.44 -14.92 -17.27
CA LEU A 328 -11.92 -16.26 -16.94
C LEU A 328 -11.84 -16.51 -15.42
N PRO A 329 -12.80 -17.25 -14.84
CA PRO A 329 -12.74 -17.64 -13.44
C PRO A 329 -11.41 -18.32 -13.09
N PHE A 330 -10.78 -17.84 -12.02
CA PHE A 330 -9.51 -18.39 -11.54
C PHE A 330 -9.68 -19.85 -11.09
N ASN A 331 -9.03 -20.78 -11.78
CA ASN A 331 -8.92 -22.19 -11.37
C ASN A 331 -7.71 -22.45 -10.45
N GLN A 332 -7.24 -21.44 -9.71
CA GLN A 332 -6.19 -21.66 -8.72
C GLN A 332 -6.77 -22.33 -7.48
N LYS A 333 -6.09 -23.37 -6.99
CA LYS A 333 -6.25 -23.88 -5.64
C LYS A 333 -5.26 -23.12 -4.76
N PRO A 334 -5.63 -21.97 -4.16
CA PRO A 334 -4.73 -21.33 -3.21
C PRO A 334 -4.33 -22.34 -2.14
N HIS A 335 -3.09 -22.23 -1.64
CA HIS A 335 -2.67 -23.04 -0.51
C HIS A 335 -3.63 -22.83 0.68
N ILE A 336 -4.13 -21.60 0.85
CA ILE A 336 -5.04 -21.21 1.92
C ILE A 336 -6.08 -20.21 1.37
N PHE A 337 -7.36 -20.61 1.28
CA PHE A 337 -8.41 -19.81 0.62
C PHE A 337 -8.73 -18.48 1.33
N HIS A 338 -8.56 -18.42 2.66
CA HIS A 338 -8.79 -17.21 3.45
C HIS A 338 -7.62 -16.22 3.44
N GLU A 339 -6.52 -16.57 2.77
CA GLU A 339 -5.36 -15.70 2.52
C GLU A 339 -5.45 -14.96 1.18
N ILE A 340 -6.57 -15.09 0.46
CA ILE A 340 -6.79 -14.38 -0.80
C ILE A 340 -7.38 -13.00 -0.52
N ILE A 341 -6.69 -11.95 -0.98
CA ILE A 341 -7.33 -10.66 -1.25
C ILE A 341 -7.56 -10.55 -2.75
N LEU A 342 -8.82 -10.55 -3.16
CA LEU A 342 -9.18 -10.33 -4.55
C LEU A 342 -8.87 -8.88 -4.91
N SER A 343 -8.08 -8.66 -5.97
CA SER A 343 -8.12 -7.36 -6.62
C SER A 343 -9.55 -7.14 -7.13
N PRO A 344 -10.12 -5.94 -7.01
CA PRO A 344 -11.23 -5.60 -7.89
C PRO A 344 -10.77 -5.84 -9.34
N LEU A 345 -11.46 -6.74 -10.05
CA LEU A 345 -11.15 -7.10 -11.44
C LEU A 345 -11.20 -5.83 -12.31
N ASN A 346 -10.06 -5.17 -12.47
CA ASN A 346 -10.00 -3.91 -13.17
C ASN A 346 -9.60 -4.12 -14.62
N LEU A 347 -10.43 -4.85 -15.39
CA LEU A 347 -10.23 -5.07 -16.83
C LEU A 347 -10.08 -3.75 -17.60
N THR A 348 -10.45 -2.61 -17.01
CA THR A 348 -10.19 -1.29 -17.60
C THR A 348 -8.71 -0.98 -17.79
N ILE A 349 -7.81 -1.63 -17.04
CA ILE A 349 -6.37 -1.51 -17.25
C ILE A 349 -5.93 -2.00 -18.64
N LEU A 350 -6.67 -2.92 -19.25
CA LEU A 350 -6.41 -3.36 -20.62
C LEU A 350 -6.68 -2.24 -21.63
N PHE A 351 -7.66 -1.37 -21.38
CA PHE A 351 -7.86 -0.18 -22.20
C PHE A 351 -6.67 0.79 -22.07
N ARG A 352 -6.12 0.94 -20.87
CA ARG A 352 -4.92 1.77 -20.68
C ARG A 352 -3.73 1.23 -21.47
N LEU A 353 -3.53 -0.10 -21.49
CA LEU A 353 -2.49 -0.74 -22.30
C LEU A 353 -2.68 -0.55 -23.82
N ILE A 354 -3.93 -0.48 -24.29
CA ILE A 354 -4.24 -0.18 -25.71
C ILE A 354 -3.96 1.30 -26.04
N LEU A 355 -4.15 2.19 -25.07
CA LEU A 355 -4.06 3.64 -25.27
C LEU A 355 -2.67 4.21 -25.00
N ASP A 356 -1.80 3.46 -24.33
CA ASP A 356 -0.43 3.90 -24.06
C ASP A 356 0.39 3.88 -25.37
N PRO A 357 0.80 5.05 -25.90
CA PRO A 357 1.50 5.14 -27.18
C PRO A 357 2.90 4.51 -27.13
N SER A 358 3.39 4.15 -25.94
CA SER A 358 4.65 3.41 -25.80
C SER A 358 4.50 1.90 -26.08
N TRP A 359 3.31 1.41 -26.47
CA TRP A 359 3.04 -0.02 -26.64
C TRP A 359 2.37 -0.33 -27.98
N GLY A 360 3.09 0.00 -29.06
CA GLY A 360 2.73 -0.41 -30.42
C GLY A 360 2.16 0.72 -31.28
N ASP A 361 2.44 0.57 -32.59
CA ASP A 361 1.71 1.13 -33.74
C ASP A 361 2.44 2.16 -34.62
N GLU A 362 3.76 2.32 -34.55
CA GLU A 362 4.46 3.21 -35.51
C GLU A 362 4.68 2.62 -36.92
N VAL A 363 4.19 1.40 -37.23
CA VAL A 363 4.44 0.79 -38.56
C VAL A 363 3.27 0.06 -39.20
N ASP A 364 2.09 0.05 -38.60
CA ASP A 364 0.89 -0.43 -39.30
C ASP A 364 0.23 0.75 -40.02
N GLY A 365 0.35 0.78 -41.34
CA GLY A 365 -0.21 1.86 -42.19
C GLY A 365 -1.73 2.01 -42.07
N SER A 366 -2.43 1.04 -41.46
CA SER A 366 -3.88 1.11 -41.19
C SER A 366 -4.25 1.94 -39.95
N VAL A 367 -3.30 2.22 -39.06
CA VAL A 367 -3.48 3.01 -37.82
C VAL A 367 -2.68 4.32 -37.84
N LYS A 368 -2.16 4.67 -39.02
CA LYS A 368 -1.56 5.97 -39.35
C LYS A 368 -2.57 6.87 -40.04
N GLY A 369 -2.35 8.19 -39.95
CA GLY A 369 -3.13 9.20 -40.64
C GLY A 369 -3.92 10.10 -39.70
N GLY A 370 -4.33 11.25 -40.23
CA GLY A 370 -4.87 12.36 -39.45
C GLY A 370 -6.01 11.98 -38.51
N ALA A 371 -6.85 10.99 -38.83
CA ALA A 371 -7.94 10.57 -37.95
C ALA A 371 -7.46 9.98 -36.60
N TRP A 372 -6.42 9.15 -36.60
CA TRP A 372 -5.89 8.53 -35.38
C TRP A 372 -4.99 9.50 -34.60
N GLU A 373 -4.26 10.37 -35.30
CA GLU A 373 -3.50 11.46 -34.69
C GLU A 373 -4.44 12.49 -34.03
N THR A 374 -5.49 12.91 -34.74
CA THR A 374 -6.55 13.76 -34.19
C THR A 374 -7.27 13.08 -33.02
N MET A 375 -7.57 11.78 -33.08
CA MET A 375 -8.15 11.06 -31.93
C MET A 375 -7.20 11.11 -30.71
N ARG A 376 -5.91 10.88 -30.91
CA ARG A 376 -4.89 10.93 -29.85
C ARG A 376 -4.73 12.33 -29.27
N GLU A 377 -4.67 13.36 -30.12
CA GLU A 377 -4.59 14.77 -29.71
C GLU A 377 -5.87 15.25 -29.02
N SER A 378 -7.04 14.81 -29.50
CA SER A 378 -8.33 15.14 -28.90
C SER A 378 -8.54 14.42 -27.56
N GLY A 379 -7.83 13.31 -27.35
CA GLY A 379 -7.88 12.47 -26.16
C GLY A 379 -9.11 11.55 -26.15
N LEU A 380 -8.91 10.28 -25.77
CA LEU A 380 -10.01 9.38 -25.44
C LEU A 380 -10.34 9.52 -23.95
N ARG A 381 -11.64 9.57 -23.63
CA ARG A 381 -12.14 9.61 -22.25
C ARG A 381 -12.99 8.37 -22.03
N VAL A 382 -12.55 7.50 -21.13
CA VAL A 382 -13.23 6.24 -20.80
C VAL A 382 -13.99 6.41 -19.49
N TRP A 383 -15.29 6.15 -19.50
CA TRP A 383 -16.10 6.08 -18.29
C TRP A 383 -16.36 4.62 -17.96
N SER A 384 -15.72 4.14 -16.90
CA SER A 384 -15.90 2.77 -16.41
C SER A 384 -17.05 2.65 -15.40
N THR A 385 -17.47 3.77 -14.82
CA THR A 385 -18.52 3.80 -13.78
C THR A 385 -19.52 4.90 -14.09
N LEU A 386 -20.76 4.50 -14.35
CA LEU A 386 -21.90 5.40 -14.58
C LEU A 386 -23.17 4.75 -14.04
N LYS A 387 -24.15 5.56 -13.66
CA LYS A 387 -25.51 5.12 -13.39
C LYS A 387 -26.33 5.25 -14.67
N TRP A 388 -26.88 4.14 -15.14
CA TRP A 388 -27.75 4.10 -16.32
C TRP A 388 -29.22 4.04 -15.90
N ASP A 389 -30.02 5.02 -16.31
CA ASP A 389 -31.47 5.02 -16.19
C ASP A 389 -32.06 4.44 -17.49
N VAL A 390 -32.61 3.23 -17.41
CA VAL A 390 -33.13 2.49 -18.58
C VAL A 390 -34.37 3.16 -19.17
N GLU A 391 -35.23 3.73 -18.32
CA GLU A 391 -36.49 4.34 -18.76
C GLU A 391 -36.23 5.67 -19.47
N LYS A 392 -35.34 6.49 -18.89
CA LYS A 392 -34.97 7.78 -19.47
C LYS A 392 -33.91 7.66 -20.57
N LYS A 393 -33.23 6.52 -20.66
CA LYS A 393 -32.05 6.29 -21.51
C LYS A 393 -30.95 7.32 -21.22
N GLU A 394 -30.75 7.63 -19.94
CA GLU A 394 -29.79 8.63 -19.49
C GLU A 394 -28.66 7.96 -18.71
N ALA A 395 -27.41 8.27 -19.09
CA ALA A 395 -26.23 7.96 -18.30
C ALA A 395 -25.92 9.16 -17.39
N SER A 396 -25.68 8.90 -16.11
CA SER A 396 -25.26 9.91 -15.13
C SER A 396 -23.98 9.48 -14.44
N ALA A 397 -23.04 10.42 -14.32
CA ALA A 397 -21.77 10.23 -13.64
C ALA A 397 -21.32 11.55 -13.03
N TRP A 398 -20.59 11.47 -11.92
CA TRP A 398 -19.97 12.64 -11.31
C TRP A 398 -18.74 13.05 -12.11
N MET A 399 -18.65 14.33 -12.48
CA MET A 399 -17.60 14.87 -13.35
C MET A 399 -17.16 16.27 -12.89
N ASP A 400 -15.91 16.62 -13.18
CA ASP A 400 -15.38 17.98 -12.98
C ASP A 400 -16.13 18.99 -13.87
N GLU A 401 -16.38 20.19 -13.34
CA GLU A 401 -17.10 21.25 -14.06
C GLU A 401 -16.39 21.65 -15.37
N ARG A 402 -15.06 21.71 -15.38
CA ARG A 402 -14.26 22.03 -16.58
C ARG A 402 -14.40 20.94 -17.64
N PHE A 403 -14.64 19.70 -17.22
CA PHE A 403 -14.97 18.62 -18.14
C PHE A 403 -16.35 18.85 -18.77
N VAL A 404 -17.38 19.10 -17.96
CA VAL A 404 -18.74 19.37 -18.44
C VAL A 404 -18.78 20.57 -19.38
N GLU A 405 -18.05 21.64 -19.07
CA GLU A 405 -17.88 22.81 -19.94
C GLU A 405 -17.15 22.47 -21.25
N GLY A 406 -16.09 21.65 -21.16
CA GLY A 406 -15.32 21.22 -22.33
C GLY A 406 -16.10 20.32 -23.30
N VAL A 407 -17.00 19.48 -22.78
CA VAL A 407 -17.80 18.53 -23.57
C VAL A 407 -19.14 19.14 -24.00
N GLY A 408 -19.71 20.04 -23.21
CA GLY A 408 -20.99 20.71 -23.47
C GLY A 408 -20.98 21.68 -24.66
N GLY A 409 -19.80 22.09 -25.15
CA GLY A 409 -19.64 23.04 -26.26
C GLY A 409 -18.91 22.53 -27.50
N LYS A 410 -18.63 21.23 -27.62
CA LYS A 410 -17.88 20.64 -28.75
C LYS A 410 -18.57 19.40 -29.32
N HIS A 411 -18.26 19.05 -30.58
CA HIS A 411 -18.61 17.74 -31.14
C HIS A 411 -17.78 16.66 -30.44
N TRP A 412 -18.45 15.77 -29.71
CA TRP A 412 -17.82 14.58 -29.13
C TRP A 412 -18.57 13.34 -29.60
N ALA A 413 -17.85 12.24 -29.78
CA ALA A 413 -18.45 10.96 -30.09
C ALA A 413 -18.48 10.11 -28.82
N CYS A 414 -19.64 9.57 -28.48
CA CYS A 414 -19.80 8.73 -27.30
C CYS A 414 -20.09 7.28 -27.68
N GLY A 415 -19.58 6.36 -26.86
CA GLY A 415 -19.88 4.95 -26.98
C GLY A 415 -19.97 4.25 -25.62
N LEU A 416 -21.12 3.65 -25.35
CA LEU A 416 -21.41 2.65 -24.32
C LEU A 416 -21.02 1.20 -24.71
N TYR A 417 -20.16 0.58 -23.93
CA TYR A 417 -19.81 -0.83 -24.10
C TYR A 417 -20.41 -1.66 -22.98
N ARG A 418 -20.94 -2.83 -23.31
CA ARG A 418 -21.37 -3.81 -22.33
C ARG A 418 -20.16 -4.54 -21.75
N THR A 419 -19.97 -4.46 -20.44
CA THR A 419 -18.83 -5.10 -19.76
C THR A 419 -19.01 -6.62 -19.56
N ASP A 420 -20.24 -7.13 -19.70
CA ASP A 420 -20.54 -8.56 -19.57
C ASP A 420 -20.29 -9.34 -20.86
N VAL A 421 -20.49 -8.71 -22.02
CA VAL A 421 -20.31 -9.35 -23.35
C VAL A 421 -19.28 -8.64 -24.25
N TRP A 422 -18.69 -7.54 -23.79
CA TRP A 422 -17.65 -6.76 -24.48
C TRP A 422 -18.04 -6.31 -25.89
N MET A 423 -19.35 -6.13 -26.13
CA MET A 423 -19.89 -5.62 -27.37
C MET A 423 -20.33 -4.17 -27.21
N PRO A 424 -20.14 -3.32 -28.23
CA PRO A 424 -20.72 -1.98 -28.21
C PRO A 424 -22.25 -2.10 -28.21
N VAL A 425 -22.91 -1.20 -27.48
CA VAL A 425 -24.39 -1.11 -27.46
C VAL A 425 -24.93 -0.46 -28.75
N PHE A 426 -24.05 0.08 -29.59
CA PHE A 426 -24.35 0.71 -30.88
C PHE A 426 -23.43 0.16 -31.96
N GLU A 427 -23.87 0.22 -33.21
CA GLU A 427 -23.04 -0.16 -34.36
C GLU A 427 -21.92 0.86 -34.65
N LYS A 428 -22.13 2.15 -34.32
CA LYS A 428 -21.15 3.23 -34.53
C LYS A 428 -21.24 4.27 -33.41
N PRO A 429 -20.11 4.84 -32.94
CA PRO A 429 -20.13 5.94 -31.97
C PRO A 429 -21.01 7.09 -32.47
N VAL A 430 -21.87 7.59 -31.62
CA VAL A 430 -22.81 8.66 -31.97
C VAL A 430 -22.15 10.00 -31.66
N VAL A 431 -22.07 10.89 -32.65
CA VAL A 431 -21.68 12.28 -32.42
C VAL A 431 -22.82 12.97 -31.71
N VAL A 432 -22.54 13.51 -30.53
CA VAL A 432 -23.51 14.10 -29.62
C VAL A 432 -23.14 15.56 -29.36
N GLU A 433 -24.12 16.45 -29.49
CA GLU A 433 -23.96 17.89 -29.26
C GLU A 433 -25.16 18.40 -28.45
N GLY A 434 -24.94 19.01 -27.29
CA GLY A 434 -26.00 19.47 -26.39
C GLY A 434 -26.74 18.36 -25.61
N TRP A 435 -26.23 17.13 -25.64
CA TRP A 435 -26.82 15.97 -24.93
C TRP A 435 -26.30 15.80 -23.51
N VAL A 436 -25.23 16.53 -23.15
CA VAL A 436 -24.74 16.59 -21.77
C VAL A 436 -25.54 17.65 -21.03
N LYS A 437 -26.22 17.25 -19.95
CA LYS A 437 -26.86 18.15 -19.02
C LYS A 437 -26.08 18.17 -17.71
N ARG A 438 -25.80 19.36 -17.21
CA ARG A 438 -25.26 19.52 -15.85
C ARG A 438 -26.34 19.10 -14.85
N GLY A 439 -26.02 18.13 -14.01
CA GLY A 439 -26.85 17.70 -12.89
C GLY A 439 -26.53 18.48 -11.60
N GLU A 440 -26.86 17.88 -10.46
CA GLU A 440 -26.53 18.41 -9.14
C GLU A 440 -25.01 18.50 -8.93
N LEU A 441 -24.59 19.39 -8.02
CA LEU A 441 -23.20 19.55 -7.60
C LEU A 441 -22.96 18.85 -6.28
N TRP A 442 -21.81 18.21 -6.12
CA TRP A 442 -21.45 17.60 -4.85
C TRP A 442 -21.16 18.72 -3.83
N GLY A 443 -21.93 18.75 -2.74
CA GLY A 443 -21.69 19.66 -1.61
C GLY A 443 -22.54 20.92 -1.59
N GLN A 444 -23.64 20.97 -2.35
CA GLN A 444 -24.75 21.90 -2.13
C GLN A 444 -25.85 21.29 -1.28
#